data_AF-A0A7R7WGX6-F1
#
_entry.id   AF-A0A7R7WGX6-F1
#
_cell.length_a   1.000
_cell.length_b   1.000
_cell.length_c   1.000
_cell.angle_alpha   90.00
_cell.angle_beta   90.00
_cell.angle_gamma   90.00
#
_symmetry.space_group_name_H-M   'P 1'
#
loop_
_entity.id
_entity.type
_entity.pdbx_description
1 polymer ?
#
loop_
_entity_poly.entity_id
_entity_poly.type
_entity_poly.pdbx_seq_one_letter_code
_entity_poly.pdbx_strand_id
1 'polypeptide(L)'
;MLQNTFMRSAQRTAYSSRNMSSFTQPVPVVACGRIPAMGKSISQHLLPEYEVIHFILSYEAAEAELPHLLAGRDPQSRSPNEIGTHDYSRPPRAVIFGRGYEPQQVEELKQKFAGVTKEPVAWVRGNPADLPAGAAGPEYAQNVAADMKKVLKKWRDGGGKEEEILVY
;
A
#
# COMPACT_ATOMS: atom_id res chain seq x y z
N MET A 1 -40.73 1.43 -58.99
CA MET A 1 -41.51 0.92 -57.83
C MET A 1 -40.51 0.13 -56.98
N LEU A 2 -40.07 0.66 -55.83
CA LEU A 2 -40.57 0.37 -54.46
C LEU A 2 -40.20 -1.07 -54.04
N GLN A 3 -39.58 -1.44 -52.91
CA GLN A 3 -39.18 -0.85 -51.62
C GLN A 3 -38.09 -1.80 -51.03
N ASN A 4 -36.98 -1.33 -50.46
CA ASN A 4 -36.75 -1.10 -49.01
C ASN A 4 -37.09 -2.27 -48.06
N THR A 5 -36.11 -2.80 -47.30
CA THR A 5 -36.03 -2.73 -45.80
C THR A 5 -35.15 -3.86 -45.17
N PHE A 6 -34.09 -3.41 -44.47
CA PHE A 6 -33.43 -3.90 -43.24
C PHE A 6 -33.49 -5.38 -42.81
N MET A 7 -32.30 -5.96 -42.52
CA MET A 7 -32.04 -6.53 -41.18
C MET A 7 -30.54 -6.54 -40.81
N ARG A 8 -30.27 -6.29 -39.53
CA ARG A 8 -29.00 -6.01 -38.86
C ARG A 8 -28.20 -7.28 -38.51
N SER A 9 -26.88 -7.22 -38.51
CA SER A 9 -26.03 -7.76 -37.41
C SER A 9 -24.63 -7.15 -37.53
N ALA A 10 -24.30 -6.15 -36.71
CA ALA A 10 -23.66 -6.24 -35.40
C ALA A 10 -22.18 -6.71 -35.49
N GLN A 11 -21.31 -5.71 -35.52
CA GLN A 11 -19.85 -5.81 -35.41
C GLN A 11 -19.45 -6.64 -34.18
N ARG A 12 -18.69 -7.74 -34.40
CA ARG A 12 -17.90 -8.37 -33.33
C ARG A 12 -16.58 -7.61 -33.17
N THR A 13 -16.63 -6.52 -32.41
CA THR A 13 -15.40 -5.94 -31.86
C THR A 13 -14.98 -6.83 -30.70
N ALA A 14 -13.93 -7.63 -30.90
CA ALA A 14 -13.28 -8.34 -29.82
C ALA A 14 -12.77 -7.30 -28.82
N TYR A 15 -13.48 -7.15 -27.70
CA TYR A 15 -12.98 -6.42 -26.54
C TYR A 15 -11.82 -7.23 -25.99
N SER A 16 -10.61 -6.83 -26.39
CA SER A 16 -9.37 -7.27 -25.76
C SER A 16 -9.48 -6.97 -24.27
N SER A 17 -9.77 -8.01 -23.50
CA SER A 17 -9.81 -7.97 -22.04
C SER A 17 -8.36 -7.85 -21.58
N ARG A 18 -7.83 -6.62 -21.60
CA ARG A 18 -6.52 -6.29 -21.04
C ARG A 18 -6.56 -6.60 -19.54
N ASN A 19 -6.00 -7.75 -19.19
CA ASN A 19 -5.43 -8.11 -17.89
C ASN A 19 -6.13 -7.51 -16.66
N MET A 20 -7.22 -8.15 -16.22
CA MET A 20 -7.46 -8.19 -14.78
C MET A 20 -6.43 -9.16 -14.18
N SER A 21 -5.30 -8.64 -13.74
CA SER A 21 -4.42 -9.39 -12.85
C SER A 21 -5.19 -9.66 -11.55
N SER A 22 -5.88 -10.81 -11.50
CA SER A 22 -6.29 -11.41 -10.24
C SER A 22 -5.01 -11.73 -9.49
N PHE A 23 -4.65 -10.87 -8.53
CA PHE A 23 -3.62 -11.21 -7.56
C PHE A 23 -4.11 -12.48 -6.84
N THR A 24 -3.45 -13.60 -7.08
CA THR A 24 -3.76 -14.88 -6.41
C THR A 24 -3.38 -14.84 -4.93
N GLN A 25 -2.61 -13.83 -4.52
CA GLN A 25 -2.21 -13.56 -3.13
C GLN A 25 -2.17 -12.05 -2.86
N PRO A 26 -2.46 -11.61 -1.62
CA PRO A 26 -2.34 -10.21 -1.23
C PRO A 26 -0.93 -9.65 -1.49
N VAL A 27 -0.84 -8.36 -1.84
CA VAL A 27 0.44 -7.68 -2.05
C VAL A 27 1.09 -7.37 -0.70
N PRO A 28 2.34 -7.80 -0.45
CA PRO A 28 3.01 -7.55 0.82
C PRO A 28 3.36 -6.06 0.98
N VAL A 29 3.03 -5.50 2.14
CA VAL A 29 3.33 -4.10 2.51
C VAL A 29 3.91 -4.02 3.92
N VAL A 30 4.78 -3.05 4.14
CA VAL A 30 5.22 -2.67 5.49
C VAL A 30 4.45 -1.43 5.91
N ALA A 31 3.98 -1.39 7.17
CA ALA A 31 3.26 -0.25 7.71
C ALA A 31 3.99 0.36 8.92
N CYS A 32 4.15 1.67 8.94
CA CYS A 32 4.79 2.44 10.00
C CYS A 32 3.71 3.29 10.70
N GLY A 33 3.47 3.07 11.99
CA GLY A 33 2.46 3.80 12.73
C GLY A 33 2.71 3.78 14.23
N ARG A 34 2.28 4.83 14.94
CA ARG A 34 2.59 5.01 16.38
C ARG A 34 1.61 4.30 17.33
N ILE A 35 0.48 3.81 16.83
CA ILE A 35 -0.60 3.24 17.65
C ILE A 35 -0.83 1.78 17.25
N PRO A 36 -0.43 0.79 18.07
CA PRO A 36 -0.57 -0.63 17.75
C PRO A 36 -2.02 -1.06 17.43
N ALA A 37 -2.99 -0.63 18.24
CA ALA A 37 -4.40 -0.98 18.04
C ALA A 37 -4.94 -0.49 16.68
N MET A 38 -4.51 0.71 16.26
CA MET A 38 -4.83 1.27 14.96
C MET A 38 -4.16 0.46 13.84
N GLY A 39 -2.88 0.10 14.02
CA GLY A 39 -2.15 -0.76 13.08
C GLY A 39 -2.84 -2.10 12.84
N LYS A 40 -3.32 -2.76 13.90
CA LYS A 40 -4.06 -4.02 13.81
C LYS A 40 -5.36 -3.87 13.03
N SER A 41 -6.15 -2.83 13.34
CA SER A 41 -7.41 -2.58 12.64
C SER A 41 -7.20 -2.24 11.16
N ILE A 42 -6.24 -1.36 10.84
CA ILE A 42 -5.89 -1.02 9.46
C ILE A 42 -5.42 -2.27 8.70
N SER A 43 -4.59 -3.11 9.31
CA SER A 43 -4.10 -4.35 8.69
C SER A 43 -5.24 -5.29 8.27
N GLN A 44 -6.30 -5.39 9.09
CA GLN A 44 -7.49 -6.16 8.75
C GLN A 44 -8.28 -5.56 7.59
N HIS A 45 -8.40 -4.23 7.55
CA HIS A 45 -9.13 -3.53 6.49
C HIS A 45 -8.36 -3.47 5.16
N LEU A 46 -7.04 -3.68 5.15
CA LEU A 46 -6.21 -3.71 3.94
C LEU A 46 -6.39 -5.00 3.12
N LEU A 47 -6.86 -6.08 3.75
CA LEU A 47 -7.21 -7.32 3.06
C LEU A 47 -8.46 -7.16 2.17
N PRO A 48 -8.62 -8.01 1.14
CA PRO A 48 -7.68 -9.03 0.67
C PRO A 48 -6.57 -8.50 -0.26
N GLU A 49 -6.58 -7.22 -0.63
CA GLU A 49 -5.69 -6.69 -1.67
C GLU A 49 -4.24 -6.51 -1.19
N TYR A 50 -4.06 -6.11 0.07
CA TYR A 50 -2.76 -5.87 0.67
C TYR A 50 -2.65 -6.60 2.00
N GLU A 51 -1.48 -7.17 2.24
CA GLU A 51 -1.13 -7.86 3.47
C GLU A 51 -0.02 -7.09 4.15
N VAL A 52 -0.28 -6.65 5.38
CA VAL A 52 0.77 -6.07 6.22
C VAL A 52 1.65 -7.22 6.69
N ILE A 53 2.87 -7.31 6.16
CA ILE A 53 3.84 -8.34 6.56
C ILE A 53 4.61 -7.93 7.81
N HIS A 54 4.73 -6.62 8.05
CA HIS A 54 5.42 -6.07 9.21
C HIS A 54 4.84 -4.71 9.59
N PHE A 55 4.75 -4.46 10.89
CA PHE A 55 4.39 -3.16 11.44
C PHE A 55 5.59 -2.54 12.18
N ILE A 56 5.79 -1.23 12.06
CA ILE A 56 6.91 -0.51 12.67
C ILE A 56 6.38 0.63 13.53
N LEU A 57 6.77 0.66 14.81
CA LEU A 57 6.16 1.53 15.82
C LEU A 57 6.85 2.89 16.00
N SER A 58 8.11 3.04 15.58
CA SER A 58 8.84 4.30 15.69
C SER A 58 9.70 4.58 14.45
N TYR A 59 10.15 5.83 14.34
CA TYR A 59 11.07 6.25 13.28
C TYR A 59 12.42 5.53 13.39
N GLU A 60 12.96 5.39 14.59
CA GLU A 60 14.24 4.70 14.84
C GLU A 60 14.15 3.22 14.46
N ALA A 61 13.01 2.57 14.73
CA ALA A 61 12.75 1.21 14.27
C ALA A 61 12.61 1.16 12.74
N ALA A 62 12.01 2.17 12.11
CA ALA A 62 11.94 2.25 10.65
C ALA A 62 13.32 2.35 10.03
N GLU A 63 14.20 3.17 10.59
CA GLU A 63 15.59 3.27 10.14
C GLU A 63 16.37 1.95 10.26
N ALA A 64 16.14 1.21 11.35
CA ALA A 64 16.82 -0.05 11.60
C ALA A 64 16.26 -1.21 10.76
N GLU A 65 14.94 -1.28 10.57
CA GLU A 65 14.28 -2.47 10.04
C GLU A 65 13.98 -2.39 8.53
N LEU A 66 13.65 -1.20 8.00
CA LEU A 66 13.35 -1.02 6.57
C LEU A 66 14.44 -1.55 5.63
N PRO A 67 15.76 -1.31 5.82
CA PRO A 67 16.77 -1.82 4.89
C PRO A 67 16.86 -3.36 4.85
N HIS A 68 16.37 -4.05 5.88
CA HIS A 68 16.29 -5.51 5.89
C HIS A 68 15.04 -5.99 5.17
N LEU A 69 13.89 -5.44 5.55
CA LEU A 69 12.58 -5.80 4.98
C LEU A 69 12.53 -5.52 3.48
N LEU A 70 13.01 -4.35 3.04
CA LEU A 70 13.09 -3.96 1.63
C LEU A 70 14.01 -4.91 0.83
N ALA A 71 15.05 -5.44 1.47
CA ALA A 71 15.93 -6.44 0.87
C ALA A 71 15.37 -7.88 0.93
N GLY A 72 14.15 -8.09 1.45
CA GLY A 72 13.54 -9.41 1.64
C GLY A 72 14.23 -10.25 2.72
N ARG A 73 14.74 -9.59 3.77
CA ARG A 73 15.36 -10.24 4.94
C ARG A 73 14.52 -10.00 6.18
N ASP A 74 14.64 -10.90 7.15
CA ASP A 74 13.97 -10.77 8.45
C ASP A 74 14.36 -9.46 9.18
N PRO A 75 13.42 -8.84 9.91
CA PRO A 75 13.73 -7.65 10.71
C PRO A 75 14.69 -8.01 11.83
N GLN A 76 15.63 -7.12 12.14
CA GLN A 76 16.63 -7.33 13.21
C GLN A 76 16.12 -6.92 14.61
N SER A 77 14.82 -6.62 14.74
CA SER A 77 14.24 -6.12 15.98
C SER A 77 14.34 -7.14 17.11
N ARG A 78 14.70 -6.66 18.30
CA ARG A 78 14.68 -7.49 19.53
C ARG A 78 13.31 -7.50 20.20
N SER A 79 12.41 -6.62 19.78
CA SER A 79 11.07 -6.49 20.34
C SER A 79 10.08 -7.26 19.47
N PRO A 80 9.34 -8.22 20.03
CA PRO A 80 8.31 -8.91 19.27
C PRO A 80 7.22 -7.91 18.86
N ASN A 81 6.94 -7.84 17.57
CA ASN A 81 5.72 -7.24 17.05
C ASN A 81 4.76 -8.38 16.72
N GLU A 82 3.48 -8.21 17.03
CA GLU A 82 2.43 -9.20 16.70
C GLU A 82 1.54 -8.73 15.55
N ILE A 83 1.78 -7.53 15.02
CA ILE A 83 0.97 -6.93 13.95
C ILE A 83 1.60 -7.25 12.60
N GLY A 84 0.80 -7.90 11.77
CA GLY A 84 1.18 -8.37 10.46
C GLY A 84 1.39 -9.88 10.44
N THR A 85 1.61 -10.43 9.25
CA THR A 85 1.73 -11.88 9.07
C THR A 85 3.13 -12.40 9.33
N HIS A 86 4.14 -11.53 9.31
CA HIS A 86 5.55 -11.89 9.43
C HIS A 86 6.00 -12.86 8.30
N ASP A 87 5.29 -12.85 7.16
CA ASP A 87 5.71 -13.53 5.94
C ASP A 87 6.72 -12.66 5.18
N TYR A 88 8.00 -12.85 5.48
CA TYR A 88 9.11 -12.17 4.80
C TYR A 88 9.62 -12.91 3.56
N SER A 89 8.95 -14.00 3.14
CA SER A 89 9.37 -14.76 1.96
C SER A 89 9.20 -13.96 0.67
N ARG A 90 8.40 -12.89 0.70
CA ARG A 90 8.15 -11.98 -0.41
C ARG A 90 8.54 -10.55 0.01
N PRO A 91 9.40 -9.85 -0.75
CA PRO A 91 9.76 -8.47 -0.42
C PRO A 91 8.53 -7.56 -0.55
N PRO A 92 8.39 -6.53 0.30
CA PRO A 92 7.26 -5.61 0.25
C PRO A 92 7.29 -4.77 -1.03
N ARG A 93 6.09 -4.45 -1.55
CA ARG A 93 5.91 -3.55 -2.70
C ARG A 93 5.45 -2.14 -2.31
N ALA A 94 5.16 -1.92 -1.03
CA ALA A 94 4.88 -0.61 -0.49
C ALA A 94 5.35 -0.47 0.96
N VAL A 95 5.73 0.75 1.34
CA VAL A 95 5.91 1.19 2.73
C VAL A 95 4.88 2.27 3.01
N ILE A 96 4.05 2.07 4.02
CA ILE A 96 2.92 2.95 4.36
C ILE A 96 3.18 3.63 5.70
N PHE A 97 3.24 4.95 5.73
CA PHE A 97 3.42 5.76 6.92
C PHE A 97 2.10 6.36 7.36
N GLY A 98 1.73 6.13 8.63
CA GLY A 98 0.57 6.74 9.25
C GLY A 98 0.68 8.27 9.34
N ARG A 99 -0.44 8.94 9.56
CA ARG A 99 -0.54 10.42 9.65
C ARG A 99 0.26 11.07 10.80
N GLY A 100 0.85 10.27 11.68
CA GLY A 100 1.74 10.75 12.74
C GLY A 100 3.19 10.99 12.31
N TYR A 101 3.59 10.58 11.09
CA TYR A 101 4.93 10.86 10.56
C TYR A 101 4.95 12.20 9.84
N GLU A 102 5.99 13.00 10.07
CA GLU A 102 6.18 14.24 9.34
C GLU A 102 6.56 13.96 7.89
N PRO A 103 6.15 14.79 6.91
CA PRO A 103 6.51 14.59 5.51
C PRO A 103 8.02 14.47 5.29
N GLN A 104 8.80 15.28 6.00
CA GLN A 104 10.27 15.27 5.94
C GLN A 104 10.85 13.93 6.40
N GLN A 105 10.30 13.31 7.45
CA GLN A 105 10.76 12.01 7.92
C GLN A 105 10.60 10.92 6.85
N VAL A 106 9.48 10.94 6.11
CA VAL A 106 9.24 9.99 5.03
C VAL A 106 10.18 10.23 3.86
N GLU A 107 10.42 11.50 3.51
CA GLU A 107 11.38 11.87 2.47
C GLU A 107 12.80 11.43 2.80
N GLU A 108 13.26 11.62 4.03
CA GLU A 108 14.57 11.20 4.51
C GLU A 108 14.73 9.67 4.43
N LEU A 109 13.76 8.90 4.93
CA LEU A 109 13.81 7.44 4.85
C LEU A 109 13.80 6.94 3.40
N LYS A 110 12.98 7.55 2.54
CA LYS A 110 12.95 7.21 1.12
C LYS A 110 14.30 7.47 0.46
N GLN A 111 14.88 8.64 0.67
CA GLN A 111 16.19 8.99 0.08
C GLN A 111 17.29 8.06 0.60
N LYS A 112 17.28 7.78 1.91
CA LYS A 112 18.27 6.91 2.57
C LYS A 112 18.24 5.48 2.04
N PHE A 113 17.07 4.98 1.64
CA PHE A 113 16.88 3.60 1.17
C PHE A 113 16.53 3.48 -0.32
N ALA A 114 16.73 4.55 -1.08
CA ALA A 114 16.56 4.55 -2.53
C ALA A 114 17.46 3.49 -3.18
N GLY A 115 16.92 2.67 -4.08
CA GLY A 115 17.67 1.64 -4.78
C GLY A 115 18.08 0.41 -3.95
N VAL A 116 17.63 0.28 -2.70
CA VAL A 116 17.82 -0.96 -1.91
C VAL A 116 17.03 -2.12 -2.52
N THR A 117 15.87 -1.84 -3.11
CA THR A 117 14.99 -2.85 -3.69
C THR A 117 15.29 -3.12 -5.16
N LYS A 118 15.12 -4.37 -5.58
CA LYS A 118 15.21 -4.76 -7.00
C LYS A 118 13.99 -4.30 -7.81
N GLU A 119 12.84 -4.21 -7.15
CA GLU A 119 11.59 -3.77 -7.73
C GLU A 119 11.18 -2.42 -7.14
N PRO A 120 10.46 -1.57 -7.89
CA PRO A 120 9.97 -0.31 -7.36
C PRO A 120 9.01 -0.53 -6.19
N VAL A 121 9.20 0.27 -5.15
CA VAL A 121 8.40 0.29 -3.92
C VAL A 121 7.64 1.61 -3.84
N ALA A 122 6.34 1.53 -3.58
CA ALA A 122 5.52 2.70 -3.31
C ALA A 122 5.79 3.23 -1.90
N TRP A 123 6.09 4.52 -1.77
CA TRP A 123 6.20 5.20 -0.49
C TRP A 123 4.90 5.95 -0.23
N VAL A 124 4.08 5.48 0.69
CA VAL A 124 2.75 6.05 0.96
C VAL A 124 2.81 6.76 2.30
N ARG A 125 2.40 8.03 2.38
CA ARG A 125 2.29 8.74 3.65
C ARG A 125 0.88 9.27 3.88
N GLY A 126 0.47 9.28 5.14
CA GLY A 126 -0.69 10.04 5.56
C GLY A 126 -0.40 11.54 5.51
N ASN A 127 -1.43 12.34 5.31
CA ASN A 127 -1.37 13.77 5.54
C ASN A 127 -1.61 14.11 7.03
N PRO A 128 -0.63 14.72 7.74
CA PRO A 128 -0.81 15.08 9.15
C PRO A 128 -1.97 16.06 9.39
N ALA A 129 -2.32 16.90 8.40
CA ALA A 129 -3.45 17.81 8.50
C ALA A 129 -4.81 17.09 8.61
N ASP A 130 -4.87 15.81 8.21
CA ASP A 130 -6.07 14.98 8.29
C ASP A 130 -6.12 14.13 9.58
N LEU A 131 -5.27 14.45 10.57
CA LEU A 131 -5.41 13.90 11.91
C LEU A 131 -6.67 14.46 12.57
N PRO A 132 -7.52 13.60 13.17
CA PRO A 132 -8.68 14.08 13.90
C PRO A 132 -8.23 14.90 15.11
N ALA A 133 -8.88 16.05 15.35
CA ALA A 133 -8.60 16.91 16.49
C ALA A 133 -9.01 16.30 17.86
N GLY A 134 -9.61 15.11 17.85
CA GLY A 134 -10.09 14.40 19.03
C GLY A 134 -10.06 12.88 18.84
N ALA A 135 -10.83 12.15 19.64
CA ALA A 135 -10.92 10.71 19.53
C ALA A 135 -11.37 10.29 18.12
N ALA A 136 -10.61 9.40 17.50
CA ALA A 136 -10.98 8.82 16.22
C ALA A 136 -12.28 7.99 16.39
N GLY A 137 -13.24 8.20 15.48
CA GLY A 137 -14.46 7.40 15.43
C GLY A 137 -14.20 5.94 15.05
N PRO A 138 -15.16 5.03 15.28
CA PRO A 138 -14.99 3.60 15.02
C PRO A 138 -14.69 3.28 13.55
N GLU A 139 -15.16 4.10 12.61
CA GLU A 139 -14.93 3.93 11.17
C GLU A 139 -13.59 4.51 10.69
N TYR A 140 -12.84 5.19 11.55
CA TYR A 140 -11.63 5.91 11.15
C TYR A 140 -10.59 4.98 10.51
N ALA A 141 -10.35 3.81 11.10
CA ALA A 141 -9.39 2.84 10.58
C ALA A 141 -9.81 2.30 9.19
N GLN A 142 -11.11 2.08 8.98
CA GLN A 142 -11.66 1.64 7.70
C GLN A 142 -11.49 2.72 6.62
N ASN A 143 -11.80 3.97 6.95
CA ASN A 143 -11.66 5.09 6.02
C ASN A 143 -10.20 5.33 5.63
N VAL A 144 -9.30 5.31 6.62
CA VAL A 144 -7.86 5.41 6.39
C VAL A 144 -7.35 4.28 5.50
N ALA A 145 -7.77 3.03 5.74
CA ALA A 145 -7.41 1.91 4.89
C ALA A 145 -7.96 2.03 3.46
N ALA A 146 -9.17 2.58 3.29
CA ALA A 146 -9.74 2.84 1.98
C ALA A 146 -8.93 3.89 1.19
N ASP A 147 -8.49 4.96 1.87
CA ASP A 147 -7.64 5.99 1.28
C ASP A 147 -6.27 5.41 0.85
N MET A 148 -5.65 4.58 1.70
CA MET A 148 -4.42 3.85 1.37
C MET A 148 -4.61 2.95 0.13
N LYS A 149 -5.68 2.16 0.08
CA LYS A 149 -6.00 1.29 -1.06
C LYS A 149 -6.17 2.09 -2.35
N LYS A 150 -6.81 3.26 -2.27
CA LYS A 150 -7.06 4.11 -3.44
C LYS A 150 -5.75 4.60 -4.07
N VAL A 151 -4.81 5.08 -3.26
CA VAL A 151 -3.52 5.58 -3.77
C VAL A 151 -2.64 4.45 -4.29
N LEU A 152 -2.58 3.32 -3.59
CA LEU A 152 -1.83 2.15 -4.03
C LEU A 152 -2.41 1.53 -5.31
N LYS A 153 -3.73 1.50 -5.44
CA LYS A 153 -4.38 1.06 -6.68
C LYS A 153 -4.01 1.97 -7.84
N LYS A 154 -4.03 3.29 -7.66
CA LYS A 154 -3.65 4.24 -8.70
C LYS A 154 -2.19 4.03 -9.14
N TRP A 155 -1.27 3.91 -8.20
CA TRP A 155 0.15 3.65 -8.48
C TRP A 155 0.36 2.34 -9.25
N ARG A 156 -0.32 1.28 -8.81
CA ARG A 156 -0.28 -0.04 -9.47
C ARG A 156 -0.85 0.02 -10.88
N ASP A 157 -2.01 0.65 -11.06
CA ASP A 157 -2.67 0.79 -12.37
C ASP A 157 -1.83 1.68 -13.33
N GLY A 158 -1.02 2.59 -12.78
CA GLY A 158 0.01 3.35 -13.50
C GLY A 158 1.26 2.54 -13.88
N GLY A 159 1.31 1.25 -13.51
CA GLY A 159 2.39 0.33 -13.82
C GLY A 159 3.40 0.10 -12.70
N GLY A 160 3.25 0.77 -11.55
CA GLY A 160 4.08 0.55 -10.36
C GLY A 160 5.58 0.72 -10.61
N LYS A 161 5.94 1.73 -11.44
CA LYS A 161 7.32 1.93 -11.92
C LYS A 161 8.09 3.01 -11.17
N GLU A 162 7.38 3.91 -10.49
CA GLU A 162 7.99 5.08 -9.87
C GLU A 162 8.07 4.91 -8.36
N GLU A 163 9.26 5.17 -7.80
CA GLU A 163 9.43 5.38 -6.37
C GLU A 163 8.97 6.80 -6.03
N GLU A 164 7.67 7.05 -6.10
CA GLU A 164 7.06 8.34 -5.73
C GLU A 164 6.51 8.31 -4.29
N ILE A 165 6.38 9.49 -3.67
CA ILE A 165 5.68 9.63 -2.39
C ILE A 165 4.21 9.90 -2.67
N LEU A 166 3.36 8.92 -2.36
CA LEU A 166 1.91 8.98 -2.47
C LEU A 166 1.32 9.52 -1.17
N VAL A 167 0.32 10.39 -1.26
CA VAL A 167 -0.33 11.00 -0.09
C VAL A 167 -1.79 10.55 -0.01
N TYR A 168 -2.22 10.15 1.20
CA TYR A 168 -3.60 9.76 1.51
C TYR A 168 -4.11 10.42 2.81
#